data_AF-A0A3C0JD15-F1
#
_entry.id   AF-A0A3C0JD15-F1
#
_cell.length_a   1.000
_cell.length_b   1.000
_cell.length_c   1.000
_cell.angle_alpha   90.00
_cell.angle_beta   90.00
_cell.angle_gamma   90.00
#
_symmetry.space_group_name_H-M   'P 1'
#
loop_
_entity.id
_entity.type
_entity.pdbx_description
1 polymer ?
#
loop_
_entity_poly.entity_id
_entity_poly.type
_entity_poly.pdbx_seq_one_letter_code
_entity_poly.pdbx_strand_id
1 'polypeptide(L)' 'AGTPTRIDTRARRMELRVPAGEVAARRDAQDRLGWKPAQPRPRKVSLALKAYALLATSADKGAVRNRELLEG' A
#
# COMPACT_ATOMS: atom_id res chain seq x y z
N ALA A 1 -19.96 -8.55 0.80
CA ALA A 1 -19.95 -8.04 2.18
C ALA A 1 -18.61 -7.35 2.46
N GLY A 2 -18.57 -6.25 3.21
CA GLY A 2 -17.34 -5.54 3.57
C GLY A 2 -16.62 -6.16 4.77
N THR A 3 -15.31 -5.89 4.93
CA THR A 3 -14.58 -6.29 6.14
C THR A 3 -14.77 -5.24 7.24
N PRO A 4 -15.24 -5.58 8.45
CA PRO A 4 -15.51 -4.59 9.48
C PRO A 4 -14.20 -3.94 9.96
N THR A 5 -14.20 -2.61 10.05
CA THR A 5 -13.06 -1.81 10.50
C THR A 5 -13.48 -0.93 11.65
N ARG A 6 -12.75 -1.00 12.77
CA ARG A 6 -12.97 -0.14 13.94
C ARG A 6 -12.00 1.04 13.88
N ILE A 7 -12.54 2.26 13.96
CA ILE A 7 -11.77 3.49 14.08
C ILE A 7 -12.08 4.09 15.45
N ASP A 8 -11.06 4.23 16.26
CA ASP A 8 -11.13 4.82 17.60
C ASP A 8 -10.28 6.08 17.62
N THR A 9 -10.95 7.24 17.53
CA THR A 9 -10.29 8.54 17.43
C THR A 9 -9.65 8.97 18.74
N ARG A 10 -10.24 8.58 19.89
CA ARG A 10 -9.68 8.90 21.21
C ARG A 10 -8.42 8.10 21.49
N ALA A 11 -8.43 6.81 21.17
CA ALA A 11 -7.24 5.96 21.28
C ALA A 11 -6.25 6.11 20.12
N ARG A 12 -6.58 6.90 19.08
CA ARG A 12 -5.81 7.03 17.83
C ARG A 12 -5.50 5.68 17.17
N ARG A 13 -6.50 4.79 17.15
CA ARG A 13 -6.35 3.40 16.70
C ARG A 13 -7.27 3.10 15.52
N MET A 14 -6.73 2.45 14.50
CA MET A 14 -7.50 1.82 13.43
C MET A 14 -7.20 0.33 13.43
N GLU A 15 -8.24 -0.51 13.43
CA GLU A 15 -8.13 -1.96 13.54
C GLU A 15 -9.08 -2.66 12.57
N LEU A 16 -8.55 -3.64 11.83
CA LEU A 16 -9.37 -4.56 11.04
C LEU A 16 -9.94 -5.63 11.97
N ARG A 17 -11.28 -5.78 12.00
CA ARG A 17 -11.97 -6.72 12.90
C ARG A 17 -12.00 -8.13 12.31
N VAL A 18 -10.83 -8.70 12.08
CA VAL A 18 -10.63 -10.08 11.64
C VAL A 18 -9.52 -10.73 12.47
N PRO A 19 -9.53 -12.06 12.67
CA PRO A 19 -8.47 -12.76 13.39
C PRO A 19 -7.09 -12.59 12.73
N ALA A 20 -6.03 -12.49 13.54
CA ALA A 20 -4.68 -12.32 13.03
C ALA A 20 -4.23 -13.46 12.09
N GLY A 21 -4.62 -14.71 12.38
CA GLY A 21 -4.32 -15.86 11.53
C GLY A 21 -4.96 -15.77 10.14
N GLU A 22 -6.14 -15.14 10.04
CA GLU A 22 -6.79 -14.91 8.75
C GLU A 22 -6.05 -13.85 7.92
N VAL A 23 -5.54 -12.77 8.56
CA VAL A 23 -4.72 -11.77 7.89
C VAL A 23 -3.43 -12.38 7.36
N ALA A 24 -2.78 -13.23 8.14
CA ALA A 24 -1.57 -13.94 7.72
C ALA A 24 -1.85 -14.84 6.51
N ALA A 25 -2.88 -15.69 6.58
CA ALA A 25 -3.27 -16.55 5.46
C ALA A 25 -3.61 -15.77 4.18
N ARG A 26 -4.29 -14.61 4.31
CA ARG A 26 -4.57 -13.73 3.17
C ARG A 26 -3.31 -13.11 2.58
N ARG A 27 -2.32 -12.76 3.40
CA ARG A 27 -1.02 -12.25 2.94
C ARG A 27 -0.24 -13.32 2.18
N ASP A 28 -0.12 -14.52 2.74
CA ASP A 28 0.61 -15.62 2.08
C ASP A 28 -0.03 -15.99 0.73
N ALA A 29 -1.36 -16.00 0.67
CA ALA A 29 -2.08 -16.20 -0.59
C ALA A 29 -1.80 -15.08 -1.59
N GLN A 30 -1.76 -13.83 -1.15
CA GLN A 30 -1.52 -12.68 -2.00
C GLN A 30 -0.06 -12.57 -2.46
N ASP A 31 0.90 -12.94 -1.62
CA ASP A 31 2.33 -12.96 -1.97
C ASP A 31 2.60 -13.94 -3.12
N ARG A 32 1.89 -15.08 -3.15
CA ARG A 32 1.92 -16.03 -4.28
C ARG A 32 1.31 -15.48 -5.57
N LEU A 33 0.29 -14.63 -5.48
CA LEU A 33 -0.34 -13.98 -6.64
C LEU A 33 0.43 -12.74 -7.12
N GLY A 34 1.23 -12.14 -6.24
CA GLY A 34 1.94 -10.89 -6.44
C GLY A 34 1.07 -9.65 -6.16
N TRP A 35 1.72 -8.55 -5.80
CA TRP A 35 1.08 -7.28 -5.49
C TRP A 35 0.92 -6.40 -6.73
N LYS A 36 -0.02 -6.77 -7.59
CA LYS A 36 -0.41 -5.97 -8.76
C LYS A 36 -1.93 -5.76 -8.80
N PRO A 37 -2.43 -4.72 -9.48
CA PRO A 37 -3.87 -4.51 -9.63
C PRO A 37 -4.55 -5.76 -10.21
N ALA A 38 -5.55 -6.28 -9.51
CA ALA A 38 -6.29 -7.49 -9.91
C ALA A 38 -7.12 -7.29 -11.19
N GLN A 39 -7.52 -6.05 -11.48
CA GLN A 39 -8.25 -5.69 -12.70
C GLN A 39 -7.47 -4.63 -13.49
N PRO A 40 -7.61 -4.60 -14.83
CA PRO A 40 -7.04 -3.53 -15.65
C PRO A 40 -7.49 -2.15 -15.15
N ARG A 41 -6.53 -1.26 -14.86
CA ARG A 41 -6.81 0.13 -14.50
C ARG A 41 -6.38 1.07 -15.64
N PRO A 42 -7.27 1.37 -16.60
CA PRO A 42 -6.94 2.27 -17.70
C PRO A 42 -6.86 3.70 -17.17
N ARG A 43 -5.64 4.12 -16.83
CA ARG A 43 -5.31 5.51 -16.50
C ARG A 43 -4.03 5.89 -17.23
N LYS A 44 -3.97 7.11 -17.77
CA LYS A 44 -2.76 7.61 -18.41
C LYS A 44 -1.72 7.89 -17.32
N VAL A 45 -0.63 7.13 -17.31
CA VAL A 45 0.51 7.36 -16.42
C VAL A 45 1.62 8.02 -17.23
N SER A 46 1.82 9.31 -17.02
CA SER A 46 2.88 10.07 -17.70
C SER A 46 4.27 9.59 -17.27
N LEU A 47 5.28 9.90 -18.09
CA LEU A 47 6.68 9.61 -17.74
C LEU A 47 7.07 10.28 -16.41
N ALA A 48 6.65 11.53 -16.19
CA ALA A 48 6.88 12.23 -14.93
C ALA A 48 6.27 11.52 -13.72
N LEU A 49 5.07 10.93 -13.86
CA LEU A 49 4.45 10.15 -12.78
C LEU A 49 5.19 8.83 -12.52
N LYS A 50 5.74 8.19 -13.56
CA LYS A 50 6.59 7.00 -13.39
C LYS A 50 7.89 7.36 -12.65
N ALA A 51 8.55 8.42 -13.08
CA ALA A 51 9.77 8.92 -12.43
C ALA A 51 9.52 9.31 -10.97
N TYR A 52 8.42 10.01 -10.68
CA TYR A 52 8.03 10.34 -9.31
C TYR A 52 7.87 9.07 -8.45
N ALA A 53 7.16 8.06 -8.96
CA ALA A 53 6.90 6.83 -8.22
C ALA A 53 8.17 6.03 -7.87
N LEU A 54 9.22 6.13 -8.69
CA LEU A 54 10.51 5.48 -8.43
C LEU A 54 11.28 6.12 -7.27
N LEU A 55 11.04 7.40 -7.01
CA LEU A 55 11.78 8.17 -6.00
C LEU A 55 10.97 8.39 -4.71
N ALA A 56 9.65 8.30 -4.79
CA ALA A 56 8.76 8.64 -3.68
C ALA A 56 8.93 7.68 -2.51
N THR A 57 9.20 8.23 -1.33
CA THR A 57 9.22 7.49 -0.07
C THR A 57 7.82 7.33 0.51
N SER A 58 7.70 6.56 1.58
CA SER A 58 6.44 6.32 2.27
C SER A 58 5.85 7.63 2.85
N ALA A 59 4.51 7.70 2.92
CA ALA A 59 3.79 8.89 3.34
C ALA A 59 4.00 9.23 4.83
N ASP A 60 4.27 8.24 5.68
CA ASP A 60 4.67 8.44 7.09
C ASP A 60 6.01 9.20 7.21
N LYS A 61 6.88 9.09 6.19
CA LYS A 61 8.13 9.83 6.06
C LYS A 61 7.99 11.15 5.27
N GLY A 62 6.76 11.57 4.99
CA GLY A 62 6.46 12.82 4.27
C GLY A 62 6.45 12.70 2.74
N ALA A 63 6.51 11.48 2.17
CA ALA A 63 6.48 11.24 0.73
C ALA A 63 7.55 12.01 -0.07
N VAL A 64 8.70 12.28 0.55
CA VAL A 64 9.82 12.97 -0.08
C VAL A 64 10.46 12.10 -1.16
N ARG A 65 11.15 12.73 -2.11
CA ARG A 65 11.85 12.03 -3.20
C ARG A 65 13.26 11.67 -2.74
N ASN A 66 13.57 10.38 -2.61
CA ASN A 66 14.92 9.93 -2.28
C ASN A 66 15.80 9.91 -3.55
N ARG A 67 16.85 10.75 -3.55
CA ARG A 67 17.80 10.85 -4.67
C ARG A 67 18.81 9.70 -4.69
N GLU A 68 19.06 9.08 -3.53
CA GLU A 68 19.99 7.93 -3.42
C GLU A 68 19.54 6.75 -4.29
N LEU A 69 18.23 6.64 -4.59
CA LEU A 69 17.68 5.62 -5.49
C LEU A 69 18.11 5.79 -6.97
N LEU A 70 18.76 6.90 -7.31
CA LEU A 70 19.29 7.18 -8.66
C LEU A 70 20.80 7.03 -8.75
N GLU A 71 21.51 7.22 -7.64
CA GLU A 71 22.98 7.29 -7.58
C GLU A 71 23.59 5.94 -7.11
N GLY A 72 22.76 4.91 -6.97
CA GLY A 72 23.15 3.55 -6.58
C GLY A 72 23.63 2.70 -7.74
#